data_AF-T2JDS5-F1
#
_entry.id   AF-T2JDS5-F1
#
_cell.length_a   1.000
_cell.length_b   1.000
_cell.length_c   1.000
_cell.angle_alpha   90.00
_cell.angle_beta   90.00
_cell.angle_gamma   90.00
#
_symmetry.space_group_name_H-M   'P 1'
#
loop_
_entity.id
_entity.type
_entity.pdbx_description
1 polymer ?
#
loop_
_entity_poly.entity_id
_entity_poly.type
_entity_poly.pdbx_seq_one_letter_code
_entity_poly.pdbx_strand_id
1 'polypeptide(L)'
;MTEIDFYSDERTQLAVLYEITIIGEVVKRLSPDFRQSHPDIQWRQIAGMRDRLVHDYDEVNLNLVWQVIENFIPELLDYITPLLPRPEEN
;
A
#
# COMPACT_ATOMS: atom_id res chain seq x y z
N MET A 1 -5.31 -16.06 0.59
CA MET A 1 -6.73 -15.63 0.61
C MET A 1 -7.20 -15.61 -0.83
N THR A 2 -8.36 -16.16 -1.14
CA THR A 2 -8.91 -16.03 -2.50
C THR A 2 -9.70 -14.72 -2.62
N GLU A 3 -9.95 -14.27 -3.86
CA GLU A 3 -10.79 -13.10 -4.12
C GLU A 3 -12.20 -13.25 -3.52
N ILE A 4 -12.76 -14.47 -3.58
CA ILE A 4 -14.06 -14.80 -3.00
C ILE A 4 -14.04 -14.66 -1.48
N ASP A 5 -13.00 -15.19 -0.83
CA ASP A 5 -12.83 -15.07 0.62
C ASP A 5 -12.78 -13.58 1.02
N PHE A 6 -12.03 -12.76 0.28
CA PHE A 6 -11.90 -11.33 0.53
C PHE A 6 -13.23 -10.58 0.42
N TYR A 7 -14.00 -10.77 -0.66
CA TYR A 7 -15.30 -10.09 -0.81
C TYR A 7 -16.35 -10.56 0.19
N SER A 8 -16.19 -11.75 0.77
CA SER A 8 -17.11 -12.29 1.77
C SER A 8 -16.81 -11.86 3.22
N ASP A 9 -15.65 -11.26 3.48
CA ASP A 9 -15.20 -10.90 4.83
C ASP A 9 -14.95 -9.38 4.98
N GLU A 10 -15.98 -8.67 5.44
CA GLU A 10 -15.93 -7.23 5.71
C GLU A 10 -14.83 -6.86 6.73
N ARG A 11 -14.55 -7.71 7.72
CA ARG A 11 -13.49 -7.42 8.70
C ARG A 11 -12.13 -7.41 8.03
N THR A 12 -11.89 -8.37 7.14
CA THR A 12 -10.67 -8.41 6.35
C THR A 12 -10.57 -7.20 5.41
N GLN A 13 -11.67 -6.81 4.76
CA GLN A 13 -11.70 -5.61 3.91
C GLN A 13 -11.31 -4.35 4.70
N LEU A 14 -11.92 -4.14 5.87
CA LEU A 14 -11.62 -3.00 6.74
C LEU A 14 -10.18 -3.01 7.24
N ALA A 15 -9.67 -4.18 7.65
CA ALA A 15 -8.27 -4.33 8.06
C ALA A 15 -7.30 -3.98 6.93
N VAL A 16 -7.52 -4.50 5.73
CA VAL A 16 -6.69 -4.20 4.55
C VAL A 16 -6.72 -2.71 4.21
N LEU A 17 -7.90 -2.08 4.21
CA LEU A 17 -8.04 -0.65 3.93
C LEU A 17 -7.28 0.21 4.94
N TYR A 18 -7.33 -0.17 6.21
CA TYR A 18 -6.57 0.48 7.26
C TYR A 18 -5.06 0.34 7.01
N GLU A 19 -4.57 -0.87 6.74
CA GLU A 19 -3.14 -1.08 6.47
C GLU A 19 -2.65 -0.31 5.24
N ILE A 20 -3.41 -0.29 4.14
CA ILE A 20 -3.05 0.50 2.96
C ILE A 20 -2.99 2.00 3.29
N THR A 21 -3.90 2.49 4.14
CA THR A 21 -3.88 3.87 4.62
C THR A 21 -2.61 4.16 5.43
N ILE A 22 -2.23 3.24 6.33
CA ILE A 22 -1.01 3.37 7.13
C ILE A 22 0.23 3.41 6.23
N ILE A 23 0.33 2.54 5.22
CA ILE A 23 1.43 2.55 4.25
C ILE A 23 1.55 3.94 3.59
N GLY A 24 0.44 4.52 3.13
CA GLY A 24 0.42 5.85 2.54
C GLY A 24 0.94 6.95 3.49
N GLU A 25 0.53 6.90 4.76
CA GLU A 25 0.99 7.87 5.77
C GLU A 25 2.46 7.69 6.15
N VAL A 26 2.96 6.46 6.21
CA VAL A 26 4.38 6.19 6.48
C VAL A 26 5.25 6.70 5.34
N VAL A 27 4.83 6.52 4.08
CA VAL A 27 5.56 7.03 2.91
C VAL A 27 5.72 8.55 2.95
N LYS A 28 4.73 9.29 3.46
CA LYS A 28 4.84 10.76 3.61
C LYS A 28 5.95 11.19 4.57
N ARG A 29 6.34 10.32 5.51
CA ARG A 29 7.42 10.57 6.49
C ARG A 29 8.81 10.27 5.94
N LEU A 30 8.92 9.60 4.79
CA LEU A 30 10.20 9.37 4.14
C LEU A 30 10.82 10.69 3.67
N SER A 31 12.13 10.83 3.86
CA SER A 31 12.85 12.04 3.48
C SER A 31 12.72 12.30 1.96
N PRO A 32 12.73 13.57 1.54
CA PRO A 32 12.73 13.89 0.11
C PRO A 32 13.91 13.26 -0.63
N ASP A 33 15.09 13.22 -0.01
CA ASP A 33 16.31 12.67 -0.61
C ASP A 33 16.18 11.17 -0.84
N PHE A 34 15.64 10.41 0.12
CA PHE A 34 15.40 8.99 -0.03
C PHE A 34 14.40 8.68 -1.14
N ARG A 35 13.34 9.49 -1.26
CA ARG A 35 12.36 9.31 -2.33
C ARG A 35 12.94 9.66 -3.70
N GLN A 36 13.80 10.66 -3.77
CA GLN A 36 14.50 11.04 -5.00
C GLN A 36 15.54 10.01 -5.43
N SER A 37 16.20 9.32 -4.49
CA SER A 37 17.17 8.28 -4.81
C SER A 37 16.53 6.96 -5.28
N HIS A 38 15.21 6.81 -5.15
CA HIS A 38 14.46 5.63 -5.57
C HIS A 38 13.26 6.02 -6.45
N PRO A 39 13.50 6.60 -7.65
CA PRO A 39 12.44 7.17 -8.49
C PRO A 39 11.53 6.11 -9.12
N ASP A 40 11.97 4.85 -9.18
CA ASP A 40 11.18 3.73 -9.72
C ASP A 40 9.97 3.41 -8.84
N ILE A 41 10.04 3.74 -7.55
CA ILE A 41 8.92 3.60 -6.63
C ILE A 41 7.99 4.81 -6.78
N GLN A 42 6.71 4.54 -7.04
CA GLN A 42 5.70 5.57 -7.26
C GLN A 42 5.22 6.25 -5.96
N TRP A 43 6.12 6.93 -5.25
CA TRP A 43 5.89 7.50 -3.91
C TRP A 43 4.64 8.37 -3.80
N ARG A 44 4.40 9.24 -4.78
CA ARG A 44 3.24 10.13 -4.80
C ARG A 44 1.93 9.34 -4.89
N GLN A 45 1.94 8.23 -5.63
CA GLN A 45 0.77 7.38 -5.77
C GLN A 45 0.47 6.66 -4.45
N ILE A 46 1.50 6.13 -3.78
CA ILE A 46 1.37 5.46 -2.48
C ILE A 46 0.84 6.42 -1.41
N ALA A 47 1.42 7.63 -1.34
CA ALA A 47 1.00 8.64 -0.37
C ALA A 47 -0.46 9.09 -0.54
N GLY A 48 -1.01 9.00 -1.76
CA GLY A 48 -2.39 9.35 -2.09
C GLY A 48 -3.32 8.14 -2.23
N MET A 49 -2.91 6.94 -1.80
CA MET A 49 -3.66 5.71 -2.06
C MET A 49 -5.04 5.73 -1.39
N ARG A 50 -5.13 6.26 -0.16
CA ARG A 50 -6.41 6.43 0.56
C ARG A 50 -7.43 7.20 -0.28
N ASP A 51 -7.02 8.34 -0.84
CA ASP A 51 -7.90 9.23 -1.61
C ASP A 51 -8.35 8.60 -2.94
N ARG A 52 -7.67 7.56 -3.41
CA ARG A 52 -8.09 6.79 -4.60
C ARG A 52 -9.00 5.63 -4.27
N LEU A 53 -8.77 4.96 -3.14
CA LEU A 53 -9.56 3.81 -2.71
C LEU A 53 -10.93 4.24 -2.18
N VAL A 54 -10.99 5.45 -1.60
CA VAL A 54 -12.21 6.07 -1.10
C VAL A 54 -12.63 7.14 -2.09
N HIS A 55 -13.55 6.81 -2.99
CA HIS A 55 -14.16 7.80 -3.88
C HIS A 55 -15.21 8.62 -3.13
N ASP A 56 -15.28 9.93 -3.41
CA ASP A 56 -16.25 10.93 -2.90
C ASP A 56 -17.26 10.39 -1.86
N TYR A 57 -16.78 10.43 -0.62
CA TYR A 57 -17.53 10.40 0.63
C TYR A 57 -18.31 9.17 1.08
N ASP A 58 -18.64 8.15 0.26
CA ASP A 58 -19.47 7.04 0.79
C ASP A 58 -19.13 5.59 0.34
N GLU A 59 -18.35 5.34 -0.72
CA GLU A 59 -18.11 3.96 -1.18
C GLU A 59 -16.62 3.65 -1.45
N VAL A 60 -16.18 2.52 -0.88
CA VAL A 60 -14.86 1.95 -1.14
C VAL A 60 -14.91 1.12 -2.41
N ASN A 61 -13.97 1.36 -3.34
CA ASN A 61 -13.83 0.51 -4.51
C ASN A 61 -13.06 -0.78 -4.15
N LEU A 62 -13.78 -1.80 -3.68
CA LEU A 62 -13.19 -3.08 -3.25
C LEU A 62 -12.46 -3.82 -4.40
N ASN A 63 -12.85 -3.63 -5.66
CA ASN A 63 -12.12 -4.17 -6.80
C ASN A 63 -10.72 -3.56 -6.92
N LEU A 64 -10.62 -2.24 -6.71
CA LEU A 64 -9.32 -1.56 -6.69
C LEU A 64 -8.49 -1.98 -5.49
N VAL A 65 -9.11 -2.18 -4.32
CA VAL A 65 -8.42 -2.72 -3.13
C VAL A 65 -7.83 -4.09 -3.44
N TRP A 66 -8.60 -4.98 -4.05
CA TRP A 66 -8.13 -6.31 -4.45
C TRP A 66 -6.96 -6.23 -5.45
N GLN A 67 -7.04 -5.34 -6.45
CA GLN A 67 -5.92 -5.10 -7.37
C GLN A 67 -4.66 -4.60 -6.66
N VAL A 68 -4.80 -3.76 -5.64
CA VAL A 68 -3.68 -3.29 -4.82
C VAL A 68 -3.05 -4.46 -4.07
N ILE A 69 -3.85 -5.33 -3.44
CA ILE A 69 -3.36 -6.52 -2.73
C ILE A 69 -2.58 -7.45 -3.68
N GLU A 70 -3.15 -7.79 -4.83
CA GLU A 70 -2.61 -8.84 -5.70
C GLU A 70 -1.44 -8.38 -6.57
N ASN A 71 -1.37 -7.08 -6.91
CA ASN A 71 -0.36 -6.58 -7.85
C ASN A 71 0.57 -5.56 -7.21
N PHE A 72 0.00 -4.50 -6.64
CA PHE A 72 0.78 -3.35 -6.22
C PHE A 72 1.62 -3.60 -4.97
N ILE A 73 1.06 -4.31 -3.98
CA ILE A 73 1.77 -4.61 -2.74
C ILE A 73 2.96 -5.56 -2.99
N PRO A 74 2.82 -6.67 -3.74
CA PRO A 74 3.97 -7.49 -4.14
C PRO A 74 5.05 -6.71 -4.89
N GLU A 75 4.66 -5.88 -5.87
CA GLU A 75 5.60 -5.04 -6.61
C GLU A 75 6.34 -4.07 -5.67
N LEU A 76 5.62 -3.42 -4.74
CA LEU A 76 6.24 -2.55 -3.75
C LEU A 76 7.22 -3.31 -2.85
N LEU A 77 6.87 -4.53 -2.44
CA LEU A 77 7.75 -5.40 -1.66
C LEU A 77 9.05 -5.73 -2.40
N ASP A 78 8.97 -6.00 -3.70
CA ASP A 78 10.16 -6.26 -4.54
C ASP A 78 11.11 -5.05 -4.58
N TYR A 79 10.57 -3.83 -4.58
CA TYR A 79 11.39 -2.62 -4.53
C TYR A 79 11.97 -2.32 -3.14
N ILE A 80 11.22 -2.53 -2.06
CA ILE A 80 11.65 -2.12 -0.71
C ILE A 80 12.48 -3.18 0.01
N THR A 81 12.25 -4.47 -0.25
CA THR A 81 12.94 -5.56 0.45
C THR A 81 14.47 -5.47 0.29
N PRO A 82 15.03 -5.16 -0.90
CA PRO A 82 16.47 -4.96 -1.07
C PRO A 82 17.04 -3.74 -0.31
N LEU A 83 16.18 -2.79 0.08
CA LEU A 83 16.56 -1.58 0.82
C LEU A 83 16.57 -1.79 2.33
N LEU A 84 16.03 -2.92 2.81
CA LEU A 84 16.00 -3.22 4.23
C LEU A 84 17.42 -3.51 4.75
N PRO A 85 17.75 -3.04 5.96
CA PRO A 85 19.01 -3.41 6.59
C PRO A 85 19.08 -4.93 6.74
N ARG A 86 20.29 -5.47 6.67
CA ARG A 86 20.48 -6.89 6.96
C ARG A 86 20.12 -7.14 8.43
N PRO A 87 19.50 -8.30 8.77
CA PRO A 87 19.01 -8.59 10.13
C PRO A 87 20.04 -8.51 11.26
N GLU A 88 21.33 -8.35 10.94
CA GLU A 88 22.45 -8.36 11.88
C GLU A 88 23.10 -6.98 12.13
N GLU A 89 22.56 -5.90 11.56
CA GLU A 89 23.03 -4.53 11.85
C GLU A 89 22.08 -3.85 12.85
N ASN A 90 22.11 -4.29 14.12
CA ASN A 90 21.61 -3.57 15.30
C ASN A 90 22.61 -3.70 16.46
#